data_AF-A0A484XST6-F1
#
_entry.id   AF-A0A484XST6-F1
#
_cell.length_a   1.000
_cell.length_b   1.000
_cell.length_c   1.000
_cell.angle_alpha   90.00
_cell.angle_beta   90.00
_cell.angle_gamma   90.00
#
_symmetry.space_group_name_H-M   'P 1'
#
loop_
_entity.id
_entity.type
_entity.pdbx_description
1 polymer ?
#
loop_
_entity_poly.entity_id
_entity_poly.type
_entity_poly.pdbx_seq_one_letter_code
_entity_poly.pdbx_strand_id
1 'polypeptide(L)'
;MIDSLNFRRPLNICFAVLAVTFIVVGTLVALSQWSATQEANKRHNRLYISNVASFLDKYLDGYERIVREMTRIAADQHKFDKIHENDRTLRNWMIERLRIMPDALSIIHVDNNGSYIRLPYVPLSDDQEQKWDPRKESWFSISIEDSDEAHYSVSRDPFAHRERVITISLPIINGSDGSNTGVLALNLDMEKSTEILSTALPPHEEPDLCDEPSGRAGDQSGLPVRPAEA
;
A
#
# COMPACT_ATOMS: atom_id res chain seq x y z
N MET A 1 10.77 -85.06 28.95
CA MET A 1 11.67 -84.16 28.20
C MET A 1 10.76 -83.20 27.46
N ILE A 2 10.53 -82.01 28.01
CA ILE A 2 9.75 -80.97 27.35
C ILE A 2 10.77 -79.92 26.96
N ASP A 3 11.06 -79.86 25.66
CA ASP A 3 11.92 -78.84 25.08
C ASP A 3 11.37 -77.46 25.45
N SER A 4 12.26 -76.59 25.93
CA SER A 4 11.94 -75.23 26.34
C SER A 4 11.09 -74.52 25.28
N LEU A 5 9.81 -74.27 25.60
CA LEU A 5 8.91 -73.46 24.78
C LEU A 5 9.46 -72.04 24.71
N ASN A 6 10.15 -71.73 23.61
CA ASN A 6 10.79 -70.45 23.36
C ASN A 6 9.71 -69.41 22.96
N PHE A 7 8.87 -69.03 23.92
CA PHE A 7 7.76 -68.07 23.79
C PHE A 7 8.19 -66.66 23.36
N ARG A 8 9.50 -66.38 23.38
CA ARG A 8 10.09 -65.09 23.00
C ARG A 8 9.94 -64.76 21.52
N ARG A 9 10.06 -65.76 20.63
CA ARG A 9 9.95 -65.57 19.17
C ARG A 9 8.52 -65.22 18.71
N PRO A 10 7.46 -65.98 19.05
CA PRO A 10 6.09 -65.65 18.60
C PRO A 10 5.57 -64.35 19.23
N LEU A 11 5.92 -64.05 20.48
CA LEU A 11 5.54 -62.80 21.14
C LEU A 11 6.18 -61.58 20.45
N ASN A 12 7.48 -61.63 20.15
CA ASN A 12 8.16 -60.54 19.44
C ASN A 12 7.58 -60.32 18.03
N ILE A 13 7.14 -61.38 17.34
CA ILE A 13 6.48 -61.25 16.03
C ILE A 13 5.16 -60.50 16.17
N CYS A 14 4.35 -60.80 17.18
CA CYS A 14 3.07 -60.14 17.39
C CYS A 14 3.25 -58.64 17.72
N PHE A 15 4.19 -58.31 18.61
CA PHE A 15 4.56 -56.92 18.89
C PHE A 15 5.11 -56.19 17.67
N ALA A 16 5.93 -56.85 16.84
CA ALA A 16 6.46 -56.26 15.62
C ALA A 16 5.34 -55.94 14.62
N VAL A 17 4.38 -56.84 14.43
CA VAL A 17 3.22 -56.60 13.55
C VAL A 17 2.38 -55.43 14.05
N LEU A 18 2.13 -55.34 15.37
CA LEU A 18 1.41 -54.20 15.96
C LEU A 18 2.17 -52.88 15.79
N ALA A 19 3.47 -52.87 16.03
CA ALA A 19 4.31 -51.68 15.87
C ALA A 19 4.33 -51.19 14.42
N VAL A 20 4.51 -52.10 13.45
CA VAL A 20 4.48 -51.77 12.02
C VAL A 20 3.12 -51.22 11.62
N THR A 21 2.03 -51.84 12.08
CA THR A 21 0.67 -51.36 11.79
C THR A 21 0.45 -49.96 12.35
N PHE A 22 0.91 -49.68 13.57
CA PHE A 22 0.80 -48.36 14.18
C PHE A 22 1.61 -47.31 13.43
N ILE A 23 2.83 -47.63 12.99
CA ILE A 23 3.67 -46.74 12.17
C ILE A 23 3.00 -46.44 10.83
N VAL A 24 2.45 -47.46 10.16
CA VAL A 24 1.76 -47.29 8.86
C VAL A 24 0.54 -46.40 9.01
N VAL A 25 -0.32 -46.66 9.99
CA VAL A 25 -1.52 -45.83 10.25
C VAL A 25 -1.12 -44.40 10.63
N GLY A 26 -0.14 -44.24 11.53
CA GLY A 26 0.37 -42.94 11.93
C GLY A 26 0.93 -42.13 10.75
N THR A 27 1.68 -42.79 9.85
CA THR A 27 2.22 -42.15 8.64
C THR A 27 1.11 -41.73 7.68
N LEU A 28 0.10 -42.58 7.46
CA LEU A 28 -1.05 -42.25 6.61
C LEU A 28 -1.85 -41.06 7.17
N VAL A 29 -2.08 -41.03 8.48
CA VAL A 29 -2.75 -39.90 9.14
C VAL A 29 -1.91 -38.62 9.04
N ALA A 30 -0.60 -38.71 9.27
CA ALA A 30 0.30 -37.56 9.16
C ALA A 30 0.35 -37.00 7.73
N LEU A 31 0.41 -37.87 6.70
CA LEU A 31 0.36 -37.44 5.30
C LEU A 31 -0.98 -36.79 4.94
N SER A 32 -2.09 -37.36 5.42
CA SER A 32 -3.43 -36.79 5.22
C SER A 32 -3.57 -35.42 5.88
N GLN A 33 -3.14 -35.28 7.13
CA GLN A 33 -3.11 -34.01 7.86
C GLN A 33 -2.22 -32.99 7.13
N TRP A 34 -1.03 -33.40 6.68
CA TRP A 34 -0.13 -32.52 5.92
C TRP A 34 -0.78 -31.98 4.64
N SER A 35 -1.45 -32.86 3.87
CA SER A 35 -2.17 -32.41 2.68
C SER A 35 -3.31 -31.44 3.00
N ALA A 36 -4.08 -31.72 4.06
CA ALA A 36 -5.17 -30.86 4.49
C ALA A 36 -4.66 -29.48 4.97
N THR A 37 -3.56 -29.43 5.71
CA THR A 37 -2.91 -28.18 6.13
C THR A 37 -2.37 -27.40 4.94
N GLN A 38 -1.77 -28.07 3.95
CA GLN A 38 -1.29 -27.39 2.74
C GLN A 38 -2.43 -26.78 1.93
N GLU A 39 -3.55 -27.49 1.79
CA GLU A 39 -4.75 -26.98 1.12
C GLU A 39 -5.40 -25.82 1.87
N ALA A 40 -5.49 -25.92 3.20
CA ALA A 40 -5.97 -24.84 4.04
C ALA A 40 -5.11 -23.59 3.87
N ASN A 41 -3.78 -23.71 3.96
CA ASN A 41 -2.86 -22.58 3.79
C ASN A 41 -2.97 -21.94 2.40
N LYS A 42 -3.07 -22.74 1.33
CA LYS A 42 -3.30 -22.22 -0.03
C LYS A 42 -4.62 -21.47 -0.14
N ARG A 43 -5.70 -22.00 0.44
CA ARG A 43 -7.02 -21.36 0.43
C ARG A 43 -7.01 -20.05 1.22
N HIS A 44 -6.40 -20.03 2.41
CA HIS A 44 -6.28 -18.83 3.23
C HIS A 44 -5.43 -17.77 2.55
N ASN A 45 -4.28 -18.14 1.97
CA ASN A 45 -3.45 -17.20 1.21
C ASN A 45 -4.20 -16.61 0.02
N ARG A 46 -4.98 -17.42 -0.71
CA ARG A 46 -5.79 -16.92 -1.83
C ARG A 46 -6.86 -15.92 -1.37
N LEU A 47 -7.55 -16.23 -0.26
CA LEU A 47 -8.55 -15.33 0.32
C LEU A 47 -7.91 -14.03 0.78
N TYR A 48 -6.74 -14.12 1.44
CA TYR A 48 -5.98 -12.95 1.86
C TYR A 48 -5.57 -12.07 0.70
N ILE A 49 -4.90 -12.62 -0.33
CA ILE A 49 -4.50 -11.87 -1.52
C ILE A 49 -5.71 -11.23 -2.20
N SER A 50 -6.84 -11.96 -2.28
CA SER A 50 -8.08 -11.42 -2.84
C SER A 50 -8.63 -10.25 -2.02
N ASN A 51 -8.56 -10.34 -0.69
CA ASN A 51 -9.01 -9.27 0.21
C ASN A 51 -8.11 -8.05 0.09
N VAL A 52 -6.78 -8.23 0.10
CA VAL A 52 -5.81 -7.15 -0.09
C VAL A 52 -6.01 -6.47 -1.43
N ALA A 53 -6.15 -7.25 -2.51
CA ALA A 53 -6.42 -6.70 -3.84
C ALA A 53 -7.74 -5.91 -3.87
N SER A 54 -8.82 -6.43 -3.27
CA SER A 54 -10.10 -5.73 -3.19
C SER A 54 -10.04 -4.47 -2.31
N PHE A 55 -9.20 -4.48 -1.28
CA PHE A 55 -9.00 -3.33 -0.41
C PHE A 55 -8.21 -2.24 -1.12
N LEU A 56 -7.12 -2.60 -1.81
CA LEU A 56 -6.33 -1.71 -2.64
C LEU A 56 -7.18 -1.07 -3.75
N ASP A 57 -7.98 -1.87 -4.44
CA ASP A 57 -8.90 -1.42 -5.49
C ASP A 57 -9.87 -0.37 -4.96
N LYS A 58 -10.57 -0.65 -3.84
CA LYS A 58 -11.48 0.32 -3.21
C LYS A 58 -10.78 1.57 -2.71
N TYR A 59 -9.57 1.41 -2.18
CA TYR A 59 -8.77 2.51 -1.67
C TYR A 59 -8.36 3.46 -2.80
N LEU A 60 -7.86 2.94 -3.93
CA LEU A 60 -7.51 3.73 -5.10
C LEU A 60 -8.73 4.31 -5.81
N ASP A 61 -9.82 3.55 -5.95
CA ASP A 61 -11.10 4.02 -6.51
C ASP A 61 -11.70 5.19 -5.70
N GLY A 62 -11.47 5.22 -4.39
CA GLY A 62 -11.79 6.38 -3.55
C GLY A 62 -11.13 7.66 -4.04
N TYR A 63 -9.81 7.63 -4.26
CA TYR A 63 -9.06 8.78 -4.74
C TYR A 63 -9.31 9.09 -6.22
N GLU A 64 -9.41 8.06 -7.06
CA GLU A 64 -9.73 8.22 -8.48
C GLU A 64 -11.01 9.02 -8.65
N ARG A 65 -12.08 8.68 -7.92
CA ARG A 65 -13.36 9.40 -8.01
C ARG A 65 -13.21 10.88 -7.66
N ILE A 66 -12.38 11.23 -6.68
CA ILE A 66 -12.15 12.63 -6.34
C ILE A 66 -11.37 13.33 -7.46
N VAL A 67 -10.31 12.70 -8.01
CA VAL A 67 -9.54 13.25 -9.13
C VAL A 67 -10.43 13.44 -10.35
N ARG A 68 -11.27 12.47 -10.68
CA ARG A 68 -12.22 12.51 -11.80
C ARG A 68 -13.29 13.60 -11.61
N GLU A 69 -13.78 13.79 -10.39
CA GLU A 69 -14.67 14.92 -10.08
C GLU A 69 -13.94 16.25 -10.24
N MET A 70 -12.68 16.34 -9.78
CA MET A 70 -11.86 17.54 -9.91
C MET A 70 -11.59 17.88 -11.38
N THR A 71 -11.20 16.93 -12.23
CA THR A 71 -10.97 17.21 -13.65
C THR A 71 -12.25 17.64 -14.35
N ARG A 72 -13.40 17.02 -14.04
CA ARG A 72 -14.69 17.40 -14.60
C ARG A 72 -15.08 18.85 -14.23
N ILE A 73 -15.02 19.19 -12.93
CA ILE A 73 -15.32 20.56 -12.47
C ILE A 73 -14.34 21.56 -13.08
N ALA A 74 -13.07 21.17 -13.20
CA ALA A 74 -12.05 22.03 -13.76
C ALA A 74 -12.26 22.30 -15.25
N ALA A 75 -12.66 21.29 -16.02
CA ALA A 75 -13.04 21.41 -17.42
C ALA A 75 -14.29 22.30 -17.57
N ASP A 76 -15.37 22.00 -16.86
CA ASP A 76 -16.65 22.71 -16.97
C ASP A 76 -16.50 24.22 -16.64
N GLN A 77 -15.68 24.54 -15.63
CA GLN A 77 -15.50 25.90 -15.14
C GLN A 77 -14.22 26.57 -15.66
N HIS A 78 -13.49 25.93 -16.58
CA HIS A 78 -12.23 26.44 -17.14
C HIS A 78 -11.26 26.88 -16.02
N LYS A 79 -11.21 26.11 -14.92
CA LYS A 79 -10.48 26.46 -13.68
C LYS A 79 -8.98 26.68 -13.92
N PHE A 80 -8.42 25.93 -14.87
CA PHE A 80 -6.99 25.89 -15.11
C PHE A 80 -6.53 26.71 -16.31
N ASP A 81 -7.43 27.30 -17.10
CA ASP A 81 -7.09 28.07 -18.31
C ASP A 81 -6.24 29.33 -18.03
N LYS A 82 -6.12 29.71 -16.76
CA LYS A 82 -5.44 30.91 -16.29
C LYS A 82 -4.38 30.64 -15.23
N ILE A 83 -3.51 29.65 -15.44
CA ILE A 83 -2.40 29.32 -14.51
C ILE A 83 -1.54 30.54 -14.13
N HIS A 84 -1.50 31.56 -15.00
CA HIS A 84 -0.74 32.80 -14.80
C HIS A 84 -1.45 33.87 -13.94
N GLU A 85 -2.75 33.77 -13.71
CA GLU A 85 -3.42 34.62 -12.71
C GLU A 85 -3.17 33.97 -11.34
N ASN A 86 -2.70 34.75 -10.36
CA ASN A 86 -2.47 34.32 -8.98
C ASN A 86 -3.82 34.01 -8.30
N ASP A 87 -4.52 33.00 -8.78
CA ASP A 87 -5.90 32.73 -8.44
C ASP A 87 -5.95 32.00 -7.10
N ARG A 88 -6.03 32.79 -6.04
CA ARG A 88 -6.29 32.31 -4.68
C ARG A 88 -7.51 31.40 -4.64
N THR A 89 -8.50 31.61 -5.51
CA THR A 89 -9.71 30.79 -5.57
C THR A 89 -9.40 29.38 -6.03
N LEU A 90 -8.66 29.23 -7.14
CA LEU A 90 -8.19 27.94 -7.63
C LEU A 90 -7.36 27.22 -6.57
N ARG A 91 -6.42 27.93 -5.95
CA ARG A 91 -5.55 27.35 -4.92
C ARG A 91 -6.33 26.88 -3.70
N ASN A 92 -7.26 27.70 -3.21
CA ASN A 92 -8.12 27.34 -2.08
C ASN A 92 -9.00 26.14 -2.43
N TRP A 93 -9.59 26.12 -3.63
CA TRP A 93 -10.37 25.00 -4.12
C TRP A 93 -9.56 23.70 -4.12
N MET A 94 -8.34 23.69 -4.68
CA MET A 94 -7.46 22.52 -4.66
C MET A 94 -7.04 22.11 -3.23
N ILE A 95 -6.74 23.08 -2.34
CA ILE A 95 -6.39 22.81 -0.93
C ILE A 95 -7.55 22.12 -0.22
N GLU A 96 -8.79 22.58 -0.41
CA GLU A 96 -9.97 21.95 0.18
C GLU A 96 -10.11 20.48 -0.24
N ARG A 97 -9.80 20.15 -1.51
CA ARG A 97 -9.83 18.76 -1.99
C ARG A 97 -8.66 17.96 -1.44
N LEU A 98 -7.47 18.54 -1.34
CA LEU A 98 -6.33 17.85 -0.75
C LEU A 98 -6.58 17.50 0.74
N ARG A 99 -7.26 18.37 1.48
CA ARG A 99 -7.53 18.17 2.93
C ARG A 99 -8.46 17.01 3.26
N ILE A 100 -9.29 16.56 2.31
CA ILE A 100 -10.15 15.39 2.50
C ILE A 100 -9.43 14.06 2.17
N MET A 101 -8.18 14.14 1.71
CA MET A 101 -7.35 12.99 1.35
C MET A 101 -6.21 12.82 2.37
N PRO A 102 -6.28 11.87 3.32
CA PRO A 102 -5.39 11.82 4.49
C PRO A 102 -3.90 11.56 4.18
N ASP A 103 -3.61 10.86 3.09
CA ASP A 103 -2.25 10.48 2.65
C ASP A 103 -1.86 11.08 1.30
N ALA A 104 -2.68 11.97 0.75
CA ALA A 104 -2.29 12.76 -0.41
C ALA A 104 -1.19 13.75 -0.03
N LEU A 105 -0.09 13.68 -0.77
CA LEU A 105 1.05 14.58 -0.62
C LEU A 105 0.85 15.85 -1.43
N SER A 106 0.39 15.72 -2.67
CA SER A 106 0.23 16.87 -3.55
C SER A 106 -0.77 16.64 -4.67
N ILE A 107 -1.39 17.72 -5.11
CA ILE A 107 -2.11 17.81 -6.38
C ILE A 107 -1.29 18.69 -7.32
N ILE A 108 -1.06 18.21 -8.53
CA ILE A 108 -0.31 18.89 -9.58
C ILE A 108 -1.21 18.97 -10.80
N HIS A 109 -1.39 20.16 -11.35
CA HIS A 109 -1.95 20.33 -12.67
C HIS A 109 -0.87 20.84 -13.63
N VAL A 110 -0.84 20.31 -14.84
CA VAL A 110 0.08 20.69 -15.91
C VAL A 110 -0.70 20.93 -17.17
N ASP A 111 -0.50 22.10 -17.78
CA ASP A 111 -1.07 22.42 -19.09
C ASP A 111 -0.29 21.75 -20.23
N ASN A 112 -0.84 21.75 -21.44
CA ASN A 112 -0.17 21.19 -22.60
C ASN A 112 1.13 21.93 -23.01
N ASN A 113 1.32 23.16 -22.52
CA ASN A 113 2.50 23.97 -22.77
C ASN A 113 3.64 23.66 -21.78
N GLY A 114 3.37 22.91 -20.72
CA GLY A 114 4.30 22.56 -19.65
C GLY A 114 4.28 23.49 -18.44
N SER A 115 3.39 24.48 -18.39
CA SER A 115 3.17 25.27 -17.18
C SER A 115 2.46 24.41 -16.15
N TYR A 116 2.84 24.56 -14.88
CA TYR A 116 2.28 23.75 -13.81
C TYR A 116 1.86 24.56 -12.59
N ILE A 117 0.89 24.02 -11.87
CA ILE A 117 0.53 24.44 -10.53
C ILE A 117 0.56 23.22 -9.60
N ARG A 118 1.31 23.33 -8.51
CA ARG A 118 1.38 22.29 -7.47
C ARG A 118 0.89 22.82 -6.14
N LEU A 119 0.16 21.97 -5.41
CA LEU A 119 -0.24 22.20 -4.03
C LEU A 119 0.07 20.97 -3.16
N PRO A 120 0.65 21.14 -1.96
CA PRO A 120 1.13 22.39 -1.39
C PRO A 120 2.29 22.97 -2.24
N TYR A 121 2.46 24.29 -2.21
CA TYR A 121 3.54 24.92 -2.96
C TYR A 121 4.89 24.55 -2.33
N VAL A 122 5.77 23.95 -3.11
CA VAL A 122 7.17 23.68 -2.75
C VAL A 122 8.01 24.12 -3.95
N PRO A 123 8.92 25.10 -3.77
CA PRO A 123 9.78 25.53 -4.86
C PRO A 123 10.78 24.43 -5.20
N LEU A 124 11.05 24.25 -6.49
CA LEU A 124 12.22 23.50 -6.95
C LEU A 124 13.47 24.37 -6.76
N SER A 125 14.63 23.74 -6.65
CA SER A 125 15.90 24.47 -6.76
C SER A 125 16.07 24.99 -8.20
N ASP A 126 16.72 26.13 -8.41
CA ASP A 126 16.86 26.76 -9.74
C ASP A 126 17.40 25.79 -10.82
N ASP A 127 18.30 24.88 -10.43
CA ASP A 127 18.88 23.87 -11.31
C ASP A 127 17.91 22.72 -11.62
N GLN A 128 17.01 22.39 -10.71
CA GLN A 128 15.94 21.42 -10.90
C GLN A 128 14.82 22.02 -11.75
N GLU A 129 14.43 23.27 -11.52
CA GLU A 129 13.41 23.97 -12.29
C GLU A 129 13.81 24.09 -13.78
N GLN A 130 15.10 24.28 -14.06
CA GLN A 130 15.59 24.33 -15.44
C GLN A 130 15.65 22.96 -16.13
N LYS A 131 15.73 21.86 -15.38
CA LYS A 131 15.90 20.50 -15.92
C LYS A 131 14.61 19.70 -15.95
N TRP A 132 13.67 20.00 -15.06
CA TRP A 132 12.45 19.25 -14.88
C TRP A 132 11.38 19.74 -15.87
N ASP A 133 10.99 18.87 -16.79
CA ASP A 133 9.88 19.11 -17.70
C ASP A 133 8.74 18.14 -17.35
N PRO A 134 7.61 18.63 -16.82
CA PRO A 134 6.52 17.76 -16.40
C PRO A 134 5.92 16.92 -17.54
N ARG A 135 6.08 17.35 -18.80
CA ARG A 135 5.54 16.61 -19.96
C ARG A 135 6.31 15.34 -20.27
N LYS A 136 7.52 15.21 -19.73
CA LYS A 136 8.35 14.01 -19.83
C LYS A 136 8.08 13.01 -18.72
N GLU A 137 7.25 13.37 -17.74
CA GLU A 137 6.86 12.46 -16.67
C GLU A 137 5.90 11.40 -17.19
N SER A 138 6.06 10.16 -16.71
CA SER A 138 5.24 9.03 -17.17
C SER A 138 3.75 9.26 -16.94
N TRP A 139 3.39 9.82 -15.78
CA TRP A 139 1.99 10.11 -15.44
C TRP A 139 1.37 11.18 -16.36
N PHE A 140 2.18 12.07 -16.95
CA PHE A 140 1.67 13.03 -17.94
C PHE A 140 1.50 12.37 -19.29
N SER A 141 2.56 11.72 -19.80
CA SER A 141 2.55 11.15 -21.15
C SER A 141 1.46 10.09 -21.31
N ILE A 142 1.32 9.19 -20.33
CA ILE A 142 0.33 8.11 -20.37
C ILE A 142 -1.11 8.68 -20.36
N SER A 143 -1.37 9.68 -19.51
CA SER A 143 -2.70 10.30 -19.42
C SER A 143 -3.10 11.11 -20.66
N ILE A 144 -2.13 11.59 -21.45
CA ILE A 144 -2.43 12.25 -22.73
C ILE A 144 -2.71 11.22 -23.83
N GLU A 145 -2.04 10.07 -23.81
CA GLU A 145 -2.22 9.01 -24.81
C GLU A 145 -3.58 8.30 -24.69
N ASP A 146 -4.08 8.12 -23.47
CA ASP A 146 -5.34 7.45 -23.19
C ASP A 146 -6.25 8.33 -22.33
N SER A 147 -7.23 8.96 -22.99
CA SER A 147 -7.96 10.11 -22.46
C SER A 147 -9.11 9.80 -21.49
N ASP A 148 -9.56 8.55 -21.45
CA ASP A 148 -10.85 8.21 -20.86
C ASP A 148 -10.72 7.60 -19.45
N GLU A 149 -9.54 7.07 -19.13
CA GLU A 149 -9.25 6.36 -17.90
C GLU A 149 -8.27 7.07 -16.98
N ALA A 150 -8.35 6.73 -15.70
CA ALA A 150 -7.36 7.16 -14.72
C ALA A 150 -6.13 6.27 -14.82
N HIS A 151 -4.96 6.90 -14.80
CA HIS A 151 -3.69 6.18 -14.89
C HIS A 151 -3.00 6.16 -13.54
N TYR A 152 -2.50 4.98 -13.17
CA TYR A 152 -1.77 4.74 -11.94
C TYR A 152 -0.30 4.50 -12.28
N SER A 153 0.59 5.26 -11.65
CA SER A 153 2.03 5.05 -11.81
C SER A 153 2.76 5.21 -10.48
N VAL A 154 3.94 4.62 -10.40
CA VAL A 154 4.87 4.89 -9.29
C VAL A 154 5.97 5.78 -9.85
N SER A 155 6.04 7.01 -9.35
CA SER A 155 6.98 8.02 -9.85
C SER A 155 7.83 8.57 -8.69
N ARG A 156 8.86 9.32 -9.03
CA ARG A 156 9.61 10.10 -8.05
C ARG A 156 8.99 11.49 -8.01
N ASP A 157 8.64 11.99 -6.83
CA ASP A 157 8.22 13.39 -6.69
C ASP A 157 9.47 14.28 -6.78
N PRO A 158 9.65 15.13 -7.80
CA PRO A 158 10.80 16.02 -7.91
C PRO A 158 10.77 17.13 -6.84
N PHE A 159 9.61 17.40 -6.24
CA PHE A 159 9.39 18.44 -5.24
C PHE A 159 9.51 17.93 -3.80
N ALA A 160 9.46 16.63 -3.59
CA ALA A 160 9.65 16.03 -2.28
C ALA A 160 10.94 15.20 -2.32
N HIS A 161 11.73 15.23 -1.25
CA HIS A 161 12.91 14.36 -1.10
C HIS A 161 12.55 12.88 -0.92
N ARG A 162 11.35 12.47 -1.34
CA ARG A 162 10.82 11.11 -1.23
C ARG A 162 11.25 10.32 -2.45
N GLU A 163 11.65 9.07 -2.23
CA GLU A 163 12.14 8.23 -3.31
C GLU A 163 11.02 7.79 -4.26
N ARG A 164 9.80 7.54 -3.75
CA ARG A 164 8.66 7.05 -4.52
C ARG A 164 7.32 7.57 -4.01
N VAL A 165 6.41 7.86 -4.93
CA VAL A 165 5.00 8.22 -4.70
C VAL A 165 4.10 7.42 -5.63
N ILE A 166 2.86 7.17 -5.21
CA ILE A 166 1.82 6.64 -6.11
C ILE A 166 1.15 7.85 -6.77
N THR A 167 1.17 7.93 -8.09
CA THR A 167 0.55 9.02 -8.85
C THR A 167 -0.69 8.50 -9.56
N ILE A 168 -1.83 9.13 -9.27
CA ILE A 168 -3.08 8.96 -10.02
C ILE A 168 -3.19 10.16 -10.96
N SER A 169 -3.23 9.93 -12.27
CA SER A 169 -3.28 11.00 -13.27
C SER A 169 -4.45 10.85 -14.21
N LEU A 170 -5.07 11.97 -14.55
CA LEU A 170 -6.26 12.02 -15.39
C LEU A 170 -6.22 13.29 -16.26
N PRO A 171 -6.49 13.19 -17.57
CA PRO A 171 -6.54 14.37 -18.42
C PRO A 171 -7.80 15.19 -18.15
N ILE A 172 -7.70 16.49 -18.44
CA ILE A 172 -8.81 17.43 -18.32
C ILE A 172 -9.38 17.62 -19.71
N ILE A 173 -10.43 16.85 -20.00
CA ILE A 173 -11.15 16.91 -21.27
C ILE A 173 -12.38 17.79 -21.12
N ASN A 174 -12.46 18.82 -21.96
CA ASN A 174 -13.62 19.69 -22.03
C ASN A 174 -14.79 18.95 -22.69
N GLY A 175 -15.89 18.78 -21.94
CA GLY A 175 -17.07 18.04 -22.42
C GLY A 175 -17.82 18.72 -23.57
N SER A 176 -17.53 19.99 -23.88
CA SER A 176 -18.22 20.75 -24.93
C SER A 176 -17.56 20.61 -26.31
N ASP A 177 -16.22 20.62 -26.37
CA ASP A 177 -15.46 20.58 -27.62
C ASP A 177 -14.49 19.38 -27.72
N GLY A 178 -14.38 18.58 -26.66
CA GLY A 178 -13.46 17.44 -26.58
C GLY A 178 -11.99 17.82 -26.46
N SER A 179 -11.68 19.10 -26.24
CA SER A 179 -10.30 19.57 -26.12
C SER A 179 -9.68 19.11 -24.81
N ASN A 180 -8.41 18.68 -24.88
CA ASN A 180 -7.60 18.41 -23.70
C ASN A 180 -6.89 19.70 -23.29
N THR A 181 -7.07 20.17 -22.05
CA THR A 181 -6.41 21.38 -21.54
C THR A 181 -5.19 21.09 -20.66
N GLY A 182 -4.93 19.83 -20.36
CA GLY A 182 -3.79 19.37 -19.58
C GLY A 182 -4.10 18.12 -18.75
N VAL A 183 -3.24 17.83 -17.77
CA VAL A 183 -3.36 16.66 -16.89
C VAL A 183 -3.44 17.12 -15.44
N LEU A 184 -4.30 16.48 -14.66
CA LEU A 184 -4.33 16.57 -13.21
C LEU A 184 -3.73 15.30 -12.62
N ALA A 185 -2.76 15.45 -11.72
CA ALA A 185 -2.08 14.37 -11.03
C ALA A 185 -2.22 14.53 -9.51
N LEU A 186 -2.50 13.43 -8.84
CA LEU A 186 -2.54 13.30 -7.38
C LEU A 186 -1.42 12.37 -6.95
N ASN A 187 -0.52 12.86 -6.09
CA ASN A 187 0.55 12.05 -5.51
C ASN A 187 0.16 11.62 -4.10
N LEU A 188 0.20 10.31 -3.84
CA LEU A 188 -0.01 9.70 -2.54
C LEU A 188 1.33 9.30 -1.92
N ASP A 189 1.38 9.40 -0.59
CA ASP A 189 2.50 8.99 0.23
C ASP A 189 2.61 7.46 0.26
N MET A 190 3.61 6.90 -0.43
CA MET A 190 3.79 5.45 -0.50
C MET A 190 3.90 4.77 0.88
N GLU A 191 4.56 5.40 1.85
CA GLU A 191 4.75 4.83 3.19
C GLU A 191 3.42 4.80 3.95
N LYS A 192 2.68 5.91 3.93
CA LYS A 192 1.35 5.98 4.57
C LYS A 192 0.32 5.12 3.86
N SER A 193 0.33 5.09 2.53
CA SER A 193 -0.52 4.18 1.75
C SER A 193 -0.23 2.74 2.15
N THR A 194 1.04 2.36 2.29
CA THR A 194 1.44 1.01 2.74
C THR A 194 0.96 0.74 4.17
N GLU A 195 1.09 1.71 5.08
CA GLU A 195 0.57 1.59 6.45
C GLU A 195 -0.96 1.35 6.46
N ILE A 196 -1.72 2.14 5.70
CA ILE A 196 -3.18 1.98 5.56
C ILE A 196 -3.51 0.61 4.97
N LEU A 197 -2.81 0.19 3.91
CA LEU A 197 -3.01 -1.10 3.26
C LEU A 197 -2.61 -2.28 4.15
N SER A 198 -1.64 -2.10 5.05
CA SER A 198 -1.20 -3.13 6.00
C SER A 198 -2.24 -3.45 7.08
N THR A 199 -3.22 -2.57 7.30
CA THR A 199 -4.37 -2.85 8.20
C THR A 199 -5.28 -3.96 7.67
N ALA A 200 -5.15 -4.33 6.39
CA ALA A 200 -5.74 -5.56 5.88
C ALA A 200 -5.01 -6.77 6.50
N LEU A 201 -5.52 -7.21 7.66
CA LEU A 201 -4.92 -8.24 8.50
C LEU A 201 -4.51 -9.50 7.71
N PRO A 202 -3.24 -9.93 7.80
CA PRO A 202 -2.83 -11.24 7.30
C PRO A 202 -3.46 -12.37 8.14
N PRO A 203 -3.73 -13.54 7.53
CA PRO A 203 -4.43 -14.63 8.19
C PRO A 203 -3.64 -15.33 9.32
N HIS A 204 -2.40 -14.93 9.58
CA HIS A 204 -1.52 -15.58 10.57
C HIS A 204 -0.90 -14.64 11.61
N GLU A 205 -1.24 -13.35 11.62
CA GLU A 205 -1.02 -12.54 12.82
C GLU A 205 -2.27 -12.70 13.69
N GLU A 206 -2.20 -13.68 14.59
CA GLU A 206 -2.97 -13.59 15.83
C GLU A 206 -2.67 -12.19 16.40
N PRO A 207 -3.67 -11.33 16.65
CA PRO A 207 -3.41 -10.10 17.37
C PRO A 207 -2.81 -10.53 18.70
N ASP A 208 -1.55 -10.18 18.95
CA ASP A 208 -0.90 -10.42 20.23
C ASP A 208 -1.88 -9.99 21.31
N LEU A 209 -2.32 -11.00 22.03
CA LEU A 209 -3.29 -10.94 23.09
C LEU A 209 -2.74 -9.99 24.14
N CYS A 210 -3.16 -8.74 24.10
CA CYS A 210 -3.07 -7.75 25.19
C CYS A 210 -1.83 -7.92 26.07
N ASP A 211 -0.66 -7.43 25.65
CA ASP A 211 0.43 -7.18 26.58
C ASP A 211 -0.02 -6.07 27.57
N GLU A 212 -0.44 -6.50 28.75
CA GLU A 212 -0.42 -5.67 29.96
C GLU A 212 0.98 -5.06 30.15
N PRO A 213 1.09 -3.83 30.67
CA PRO A 213 2.36 -3.12 30.76
C PRO A 213 3.21 -3.69 31.90
N SER A 214 3.95 -4.75 31.61
CA SER A 214 4.96 -5.31 32.51
C SER A 214 6.35 -4.87 32.06
N GLY A 215 6.90 -3.88 32.78
CA GLY A 215 8.34 -3.77 32.96
C GLY A 215 9.07 -2.87 31.97
N ARG A 216 9.09 -1.56 32.28
CA ARG A 216 10.17 -0.66 31.87
C ARG A 216 11.52 -1.27 32.28
N ALA A 217 12.28 -1.78 31.31
CA ALA A 217 13.71 -1.93 31.44
C ALA A 217 14.34 -0.55 31.26
N GLY A 218 14.63 0.10 32.40
CA GLY A 218 15.41 1.32 32.45
C GLY A 218 16.82 1.06 31.93
N ASP A 219 17.19 1.82 30.91
CA ASP A 219 18.56 2.03 30.48
C ASP A 219 19.35 2.67 31.64
N GLN A 220 20.31 1.92 32.18
CA GLN A 220 21.32 2.46 33.09
C GLN A 220 22.51 2.95 32.27
N SER A 221 22.71 4.26 32.25
CA SER A 221 24.03 4.85 32.06
C SER A 221 24.22 6.06 32.98
N GLY A 222 25.11 5.90 33.97
CA GLY A 222 26.05 6.94 34.43
C GLY A 222 25.66 7.89 35.58
N LEU A 223 25.82 7.42 36.84
CA LEU A 223 26.60 8.00 37.98
C LEU A 223 26.57 9.54 38.32
N PRO A 224 26.89 9.99 39.56
CA PRO A 224 26.25 9.76 40.86
C PRO A 224 26.06 11.04 41.74
N VAL A 225 25.17 10.94 42.74
CA VAL A 225 25.20 11.55 44.11
C VAL A 225 25.53 13.05 44.32
N ARG A 226 24.55 13.79 44.88
CA ARG A 226 24.73 14.60 46.11
C ARG A 226 23.39 14.76 46.88
N PRO A 227 23.39 14.82 48.22
CA PRO A 227 22.17 14.77 49.04
C PRO A 227 21.69 16.14 49.54
N ALA A 228 20.41 16.13 49.97
CA ALA A 228 19.75 16.92 51.01
C ALA A 228 19.56 18.45 50.85
N GLU A 229 18.28 18.86 50.99
CA GLU A 229 17.72 20.01 51.73
C GLU A 229 16.24 20.12 51.28
N ALA A 230 15.19 20.16 52.10
CA ALA A 230 14.98 20.18 53.55
C ALA A 230 13.60 19.54 53.84
#